data_AF-A0A931RMA1-F1
#
_entry.id   AF-A0A931RMA1-F1
#
_cell.length_a   1.000
_cell.length_b   1.000
_cell.length_c   1.000
_cell.angle_alpha   90.00
_cell.angle_beta   90.00
_cell.angle_gamma   90.00
#
_symmetry.space_group_name_H-M   'P 1'
#
loop_
_entity.id
_entity.type
_entity.pdbx_description
1 polymer ?
#
loop_
_entity_poly.entity_id
_entity_poly.type
_entity_poly.pdbx_seq_one_letter_code
_entity_poly.pdbx_strand_id
1 'polypeptide(L)'
;MRLLILLAAIPLLGVGCSEFLVTNAKNTLFRAADSGFRIIRESGEGFTRNLTQEQKAAVDEWLSSNRLNEFGDAQGTFYAGGTPLFNEATGETLDRFKYLFEKFPELKRVIEMELKKQADQY
;
A
#
# COMPACT_ATOMS: atom_id res chain seq x y z
N MET A 1 -7.08 -28.40 -68.39
CA MET A 1 -8.54 -28.17 -68.31
C MET A 1 -8.91 -27.90 -66.87
N ARG A 2 -9.58 -26.76 -66.60
CA ARG A 2 -10.19 -26.31 -65.32
C ARG A 2 -9.18 -25.92 -64.22
N LEU A 3 -9.25 -24.77 -63.55
CA LEU A 3 -10.15 -23.60 -63.63
C LEU A 3 -9.43 -22.44 -62.91
N LEU A 4 -9.30 -21.29 -63.58
CA LEU A 4 -8.96 -20.00 -62.99
C LEU A 4 -10.17 -19.48 -62.20
N ILE A 5 -9.97 -19.05 -60.95
CA ILE A 5 -10.85 -18.07 -60.30
C ILE A 5 -9.96 -16.99 -59.69
N LEU A 6 -10.07 -15.80 -60.28
CA LEU A 6 -9.55 -14.51 -59.84
C LEU A 6 -10.77 -13.66 -59.48
N LEU A 7 -10.74 -12.98 -58.32
CA LEU A 7 -11.63 -11.94 -57.73
C LEU A 7 -12.01 -12.36 -56.29
N ALA A 8 -11.97 -11.53 -55.26
CA ALA A 8 -11.74 -10.09 -55.15
C ALA A 8 -11.25 -9.78 -53.71
N ALA A 9 -10.46 -8.73 -53.57
CA ALA A 9 -10.23 -8.06 -52.30
C ALA A 9 -11.52 -7.35 -51.85
N ILE A 10 -11.76 -7.28 -50.52
CA ILE A 10 -12.15 -6.07 -49.76
C ILE A 10 -12.03 -6.39 -48.25
N PRO A 11 -11.54 -5.45 -47.42
CA PRO A 11 -11.02 -5.72 -46.08
C PRO A 11 -12.06 -5.44 -44.98
N LEU A 12 -11.91 -6.08 -43.82
CA LEU A 12 -12.58 -5.64 -42.58
C LEU A 12 -11.65 -5.86 -41.38
N LEU A 13 -11.23 -4.72 -40.86
CA LEU A 13 -10.67 -4.44 -39.55
C LEU A 13 -11.14 -5.41 -38.44
N GLY A 14 -10.23 -5.74 -37.51
CA GLY A 14 -10.65 -5.99 -36.13
C GLY A 14 -10.20 -7.31 -35.50
N VAL A 15 -8.90 -7.53 -35.37
CA VAL A 15 -8.34 -8.36 -34.30
C VAL A 15 -6.89 -7.91 -34.09
N GLY A 16 -6.44 -7.41 -32.95
CA GLY A 16 -7.10 -6.95 -31.75
C GLY A 16 -6.08 -6.06 -31.05
N CYS A 17 -6.46 -4.83 -30.72
CA CYS A 17 -5.68 -3.87 -29.95
C CYS A 17 -5.59 -4.28 -28.47
N SER A 18 -5.22 -5.53 -28.17
CA SER A 18 -5.30 -6.07 -26.81
C SER A 18 -3.95 -6.21 -26.12
N GLU A 19 -2.82 -6.19 -26.84
CA GLU A 19 -1.49 -6.26 -26.19
C GLU A 19 -0.79 -4.91 -26.00
N PHE A 20 -1.28 -3.82 -26.63
CA PHE A 20 -0.64 -2.50 -26.50
C PHE A 20 -1.32 -1.55 -25.49
N LEU A 21 -2.55 -1.86 -25.05
CA LEU A 21 -3.24 -1.04 -24.05
C LEU A 21 -2.93 -1.47 -22.61
N VAL A 22 -2.55 -2.74 -22.39
CA VAL A 22 -2.29 -3.27 -21.04
C VAL A 22 -0.93 -2.81 -20.50
N THR A 23 0.08 -2.62 -21.36
CA THR A 23 1.41 -2.15 -20.94
C THR A 23 1.46 -0.66 -20.66
N ASN A 24 0.71 0.16 -21.40
CA ASN A 24 0.64 1.60 -21.11
C ASN A 24 -0.15 1.91 -19.85
N ALA A 25 -1.26 1.20 -19.57
CA ALA A 25 -2.02 1.39 -18.32
C ALA A 25 -1.23 0.97 -17.08
N LYS A 26 -0.47 -0.14 -17.13
CA LYS A 26 0.38 -0.58 -16.01
C LYS A 26 1.52 0.38 -15.76
N ASN A 27 2.17 0.89 -16.81
CA ASN A 27 3.28 1.83 -16.67
C ASN A 27 2.82 3.24 -16.25
N THR A 28 1.64 3.70 -16.67
CA THR A 28 1.10 4.99 -16.19
C THR A 28 0.54 4.89 -14.78
N LEU A 29 -0.08 3.78 -14.39
CA LEU A 29 -0.53 3.55 -13.02
C LEU A 29 0.66 3.41 -12.06
N PHE A 30 1.72 2.69 -12.44
CA PHE A 30 2.93 2.58 -11.64
C PHE A 30 3.70 3.90 -11.58
N ARG A 31 3.76 4.68 -12.68
CA ARG A 31 4.35 6.04 -12.68
C ARG A 31 3.51 7.06 -11.92
N ALA A 32 2.19 6.92 -11.91
CA ALA A 32 1.28 7.72 -11.08
C ALA A 32 1.33 7.31 -9.60
N ALA A 33 1.58 6.02 -9.31
CA ALA A 33 1.82 5.54 -7.95
C ALA A 33 3.19 6.02 -7.42
N ASP A 34 4.24 5.99 -8.24
CA ASP A 34 5.58 6.49 -7.89
C ASP A 34 5.59 8.03 -7.78
N SER A 35 4.85 8.73 -8.65
CA SER A 35 4.69 10.19 -8.58
C SER A 35 3.74 10.62 -7.45
N GLY A 36 2.74 9.79 -7.10
CA GLY A 36 1.84 10.01 -5.97
C GLY A 36 2.51 9.77 -4.62
N PHE A 37 3.54 8.92 -4.58
CA PHE A 37 4.35 8.70 -3.38
C PHE A 37 5.28 9.88 -3.06
N ARG A 38 5.71 10.67 -4.06
CA ARG A 38 6.58 11.84 -3.84
C ARG A 38 5.86 13.07 -3.26
N ILE A 39 4.53 13.17 -3.39
CA ILE A 39 3.75 14.30 -2.84
C ILE A 39 3.47 14.12 -1.33
N ILE A 40 3.60 12.91 -0.79
CA ILE A 40 3.38 12.62 0.64
C ILE A 40 4.70 12.65 1.41
N ARG A 41 5.55 13.67 1.18
CA ARG A 41 6.75 13.88 2.00
C ARG A 41 6.53 14.92 3.11
N GLU A 42 5.47 15.72 3.05
CA GLU A 42 5.35 16.93 3.88
C GLU A 42 4.28 16.90 4.97
N SER A 43 3.55 15.81 5.18
CA SER A 43 2.68 15.71 6.37
C SER A 43 2.46 14.25 6.76
N GLY A 44 3.35 13.72 7.59
CA GLY A 44 3.27 12.36 8.13
C GLY A 44 1.93 12.02 8.81
N GLU A 45 1.06 13.00 9.06
CA GLU A 45 -0.26 12.83 9.64
C GLU A 45 -1.32 12.24 8.69
N GLY A 46 -1.16 12.40 7.38
CA GLY A 46 -2.12 11.87 6.40
C GLY A 46 -1.92 10.38 6.14
N PHE A 47 -0.66 9.93 6.18
CA PHE A 47 -0.30 8.56 5.82
C PHE A 47 -0.86 7.54 6.82
N THR A 48 -0.73 7.79 8.12
CA THR A 48 -1.16 6.84 9.17
C THR A 48 -2.68 6.64 9.18
N ARG A 49 -3.44 7.68 8.86
CA ARG A 49 -4.91 7.66 8.81
C ARG A 49 -5.46 6.83 7.64
N ASN A 50 -4.66 6.64 6.58
CA ASN A 50 -5.08 5.96 5.35
C ASN A 50 -4.53 4.53 5.21
N LEU A 51 -3.97 3.95 6.27
CA LEU A 51 -3.55 2.54 6.24
C LEU A 51 -4.75 1.60 6.06
N THR A 52 -4.63 0.64 5.13
CA THR A 52 -5.63 -0.42 4.94
C THR A 52 -5.67 -1.38 6.13
N GLN A 53 -6.68 -2.23 6.21
CA GLN A 53 -6.77 -3.20 7.32
C GLN A 53 -5.62 -4.22 7.27
N GLU A 54 -5.24 -4.66 6.08
CA GLU A 54 -4.14 -5.60 5.84
C GLU A 54 -2.80 -5.00 6.26
N GLN A 55 -2.59 -3.71 5.98
CA GLN A 55 -1.40 -2.97 6.39
C GLN A 55 -1.32 -2.83 7.93
N LYS A 56 -2.45 -2.50 8.57
CA LYS A 56 -2.54 -2.44 10.04
C LYS A 56 -2.25 -3.82 10.66
N ALA A 57 -2.82 -4.87 10.08
CA ALA A 57 -2.59 -6.24 10.50
C ALA A 57 -1.11 -6.65 10.35
N ALA A 58 -0.43 -6.24 9.29
CA ALA A 58 1.00 -6.51 9.10
C ALA A 58 1.86 -5.86 10.20
N VAL A 59 1.49 -4.65 10.65
CA VAL A 59 2.14 -4.00 11.81
C VAL A 59 1.88 -4.79 13.09
N ASP A 60 0.63 -5.19 13.33
CA ASP A 60 0.26 -5.96 14.53
C ASP A 60 0.97 -7.32 14.58
N GLU A 61 1.10 -8.00 13.43
CA GLU A 61 1.86 -9.25 13.29
C GLU A 61 3.35 -9.04 13.58
N TRP A 62 3.92 -7.93 13.07
CA TRP A 62 5.31 -7.57 13.38
C TRP A 62 5.51 -7.31 14.87
N LEU A 63 4.61 -6.56 15.52
CA LEU A 63 4.68 -6.30 16.97
C LEU A 63 4.60 -7.60 17.76
N SER A 64 3.65 -8.48 17.42
CA SER A 64 3.47 -9.78 18.06
C SER A 64 4.71 -10.68 17.91
N SER A 65 5.28 -10.74 16.70
CA SER A 65 6.51 -11.51 16.42
C SER A 65 7.71 -11.04 17.24
N ASN A 66 7.74 -9.76 17.60
CA ASN A 66 8.76 -9.16 18.45
C ASN A 66 8.41 -9.18 19.94
N ARG A 67 7.34 -9.88 20.34
CA ARG A 67 6.84 -9.96 21.73
C ARG A 67 6.50 -8.60 22.34
N LEU A 68 5.99 -7.71 21.50
CA LEU A 68 5.52 -6.39 21.90
C LEU A 68 3.99 -6.37 22.03
N ASN A 69 3.47 -5.42 22.79
CA ASN A 69 2.04 -5.11 22.89
C ASN A 69 1.61 -4.18 21.75
N GLU A 70 0.34 -3.76 21.76
CA GLU A 70 -0.22 -2.90 20.72
C GLU A 70 0.43 -1.51 20.61
N PHE A 71 1.13 -1.05 21.65
CA PHE A 71 1.87 0.21 21.69
C PHE A 71 3.39 0.00 21.50
N GLY A 72 3.81 -1.24 21.22
CA GLY A 72 5.20 -1.55 21.01
C GLY A 72 6.06 -1.53 22.29
N ASP A 73 5.46 -1.69 23.46
CA ASP A 73 6.17 -2.01 24.70
C ASP A 73 6.17 -3.52 24.94
N ALA A 74 6.95 -4.01 25.91
CA ALA A 74 6.95 -5.43 26.25
C ALA A 74 5.53 -5.93 26.60
N GLN A 75 5.20 -7.16 26.20
CA GLN A 75 3.94 -7.77 26.63
C GLN A 75 3.81 -7.78 28.16
N GLY A 76 2.60 -7.51 28.65
CA GLY A 76 2.34 -7.37 30.08
C GLY A 76 2.71 -6.02 30.69
N THR A 77 3.17 -5.05 29.88
CA THR A 77 3.39 -3.67 30.35
C THR A 77 2.08 -3.09 30.88
N PHE A 78 2.14 -2.55 32.09
CA PHE A 78 1.03 -1.89 32.76
C PHE A 78 1.22 -0.37 32.74
N TYR A 79 0.17 0.36 32.39
CA TYR A 79 0.18 1.82 32.32
C TYR A 79 -0.67 2.39 33.45
N ALA A 80 -0.01 3.03 34.42
CA ALA A 80 -0.69 3.76 35.48
C ALA A 80 -1.26 5.06 34.88
N GLY A 81 -2.56 5.11 34.61
CA GLY A 81 -3.24 6.30 34.08
C GLY A 81 -3.86 6.17 32.69
N GLY A 82 -3.80 5.00 32.04
CA GLY A 82 -4.49 4.78 30.76
C GLY A 82 -3.60 4.14 29.70
N THR A 83 -3.38 4.81 28.58
CA THR A 83 -2.53 4.33 27.49
C THR A 83 -1.36 5.29 27.27
N PRO A 84 -0.23 4.85 26.67
CA PRO A 84 0.89 5.74 26.36
C PRO A 84 0.55 6.76 25.27
N LEU A 85 -0.65 6.69 24.69
CA LEU A 85 -1.11 7.60 23.64
C LEU A 85 -1.77 8.86 24.20
N PHE A 86 -2.10 8.90 25.49
CA PHE A 86 -2.73 10.07 26.11
C PHE A 86 -1.71 10.91 26.89
N ASN A 87 -1.62 12.19 26.56
CA ASN A 87 -0.82 13.15 27.32
C ASN A 87 -1.72 13.87 28.32
N GLU A 88 -1.66 13.48 29.59
CA GLU A 88 -2.48 14.09 30.66
C GLU A 88 -2.18 15.58 30.89
N ALA A 89 -0.96 16.03 30.61
CA ALA A 89 -0.57 17.42 30.81
C ALA A 89 -1.19 18.36 29.77
N THR A 90 -1.39 17.88 28.53
CA THR A 90 -1.99 18.68 27.44
C THR A 90 -3.44 18.29 27.14
N GLY A 91 -3.88 17.11 27.57
CA GLY A 91 -5.18 16.52 27.21
C GLY A 91 -5.23 15.95 25.79
N GLU A 92 -4.09 15.86 25.09
CA GLU A 92 -4.04 15.41 23.70
C GLU A 92 -3.88 13.88 23.59
N THR A 93 -4.42 13.29 22.52
CA THR A 93 -4.24 11.87 22.20
C THR A 93 -3.46 11.71 20.89
N LEU A 94 -2.46 10.85 20.90
CA LEU A 94 -1.66 10.48 19.73
C LEU A 94 -2.34 9.36 18.93
N ASP A 95 -2.26 9.46 17.61
CA ASP A 95 -2.60 8.34 16.72
C ASP A 95 -1.63 7.18 16.95
N ARG A 96 -2.18 5.96 17.10
CA ARG A 96 -1.40 4.75 17.42
C ARG A 96 -0.31 4.50 16.38
N PHE A 97 -0.63 4.59 15.09
CA PHE A 97 0.33 4.29 14.03
C PHE A 97 1.36 5.41 13.85
N LYS A 98 0.98 6.67 14.08
CA LYS A 98 1.95 7.77 14.21
C LYS A 98 2.96 7.49 15.31
N TYR A 99 2.47 7.16 16.51
CA TYR A 99 3.32 6.81 17.66
C TYR A 99 4.24 5.62 17.35
N LEU A 100 3.71 4.55 16.73
CA LEU A 100 4.49 3.38 16.37
C LEU A 100 5.55 3.66 15.29
N PHE A 101 5.26 4.47 14.26
CA PHE A 101 6.25 4.79 13.23
C PHE A 101 7.34 5.74 13.73
N GLU A 102 7.04 6.58 14.72
CA GLU A 102 8.05 7.39 15.42
C GLU A 102 8.95 6.50 16.28
N LYS A 103 8.37 5.53 16.98
CA LYS A 103 9.09 4.59 17.86
C LYS A 103 9.88 3.51 17.10
N PHE A 104 9.33 3.00 16.00
CA PHE A 104 9.88 1.94 15.15
C PHE A 104 9.88 2.38 13.68
N PRO A 105 10.88 3.17 13.24
CA PRO A 105 10.98 3.62 11.86
C PRO A 105 10.99 2.49 10.81
N GLU A 106 11.41 1.28 11.20
CA GLU A 106 11.44 0.08 10.37
C GLU A 106 10.05 -0.44 9.96
N LEU A 107 9.00 -0.09 10.70
CA LEU A 107 7.63 -0.47 10.35
C LEU A 107 7.20 0.11 8.99
N LYS A 108 7.84 1.19 8.52
CA LYS A 108 7.64 1.69 7.15
C LYS A 108 7.96 0.62 6.11
N ARG A 109 9.03 -0.15 6.33
CA ARG A 109 9.41 -1.25 5.44
C ARG A 109 8.41 -2.41 5.51
N VAL A 110 7.83 -2.69 6.68
CA VAL A 110 6.77 -3.70 6.84
C VAL A 110 5.57 -3.34 5.96
N ILE A 111 5.13 -2.08 6.01
CA ILE A 111 4.04 -1.59 5.16
C ILE A 111 4.40 -1.61 3.67
N GLU A 112 5.62 -1.19 3.30
CA GLU A 112 6.08 -1.22 1.91
C GLU A 112 6.09 -2.63 1.32
N MET A 113 6.43 -3.64 2.12
CA MET A 113 6.37 -5.05 1.68
C MET A 113 4.93 -5.50 1.45
N GLU A 114 4.01 -5.15 2.35
CA GLU A 114 2.60 -5.50 2.21
C GLU A 114 1.95 -4.81 1.01
N LEU A 115 2.30 -3.55 0.76
CA LEU A 115 1.89 -2.81 -0.45
C LEU A 115 2.33 -3.52 -1.75
N LYS A 116 3.57 -4.00 -1.80
CA LYS A 116 4.09 -4.73 -2.97
C LYS A 116 3.35 -6.04 -3.18
N LYS A 117 3.12 -6.80 -2.10
CA LYS A 117 2.35 -8.04 -2.17
C LYS A 117 0.94 -7.81 -2.73
N GLN A 118 0.27 -6.75 -2.32
CA GLN A 118 -1.04 -6.38 -2.86
C GLN A 118 -0.96 -5.98 -4.34
N ALA A 119 0.08 -5.25 -4.75
CA ALA A 119 0.28 -4.88 -6.15
C ALA A 119 0.56 -6.08 -7.06
N ASP A 120 1.29 -7.08 -6.56
CA ASP A 120 1.60 -8.31 -7.32
C ASP A 120 0.40 -9.28 -7.42
N GLN A 121 -0.64 -9.06 -6.62
CA GLN A 121 -1.89 -9.84 -6.66
C GLN A 121 -2.88 -9.38 -7.75
N TYR A 122 -2.56 -8.33 -8.52
CA TYR A 122 -3.38 -7.77 -9.61
C TYR A 122 -2.59 -7.60 -10.92
#